data_AF-A0A9D7HC77-F1
#
_entry.id   AF-A0A9D7HC77-F1
#
_cell.length_a   1.000
_cell.length_b   1.000
_cell.length_c   1.000
_cell.angle_alpha   90.00
_cell.angle_beta   90.00
_cell.angle_gamma   90.00
#
_symmetry.space_group_name_H-M   'P 1'
#
loop_
_entity.id
_entity.type
_entity.pdbx_description
1 polymer ?
#
loop_
_entity_poly.entity_id
_entity_poly.type
_entity_poly.pdbx_seq_one_letter_code
_entity_poly.pdbx_strand_id
1 'polypeptide(L)'
;MKQIIVSALCLLPIVAGAQLTGIKTIGGANPDYPTITAAVGDLTNQGAVGNLVFNIRPGTYTGRYALGTIAGNYGSITFKSENNVADSVVLESDASTAMNNYIFKLDGTDSIVFDHLSFRPLDTVYARSIYFVNECLALTITHCLFQGSTYPESFEGYYRAIVQCDQDNFGPANPQDVTITDNVFRNGYSALDLKFDDFGGARSYGLNVSGNVFEDQYSCGMEVCGAP
;
A
#
# COMPACT_ATOMS: atom_id res chain seq x y z
N MET A 1 -28.26 -53.49 29.49
CA MET A 1 -27.16 -52.53 29.77
C MET A 1 -27.23 -51.42 28.72
N LYS A 2 -27.60 -50.20 29.11
CA LYS A 2 -27.64 -49.02 28.22
C LYS A 2 -26.25 -48.39 28.23
N GLN A 3 -25.54 -48.40 27.10
CA GLN A 3 -24.32 -47.60 26.94
C GLN A 3 -24.72 -46.17 26.57
N ILE A 4 -24.38 -45.23 27.45
CA ILE A 4 -24.52 -43.79 27.24
C ILE A 4 -23.27 -43.34 26.48
N ILE A 5 -23.42 -42.91 25.23
CA ILE A 5 -22.34 -42.26 24.49
C ILE A 5 -22.32 -40.80 24.94
N VAL A 6 -21.32 -40.45 25.75
CA VAL A 6 -21.00 -39.05 26.07
C VAL A 6 -20.21 -38.51 24.88
N SER A 7 -20.88 -37.77 24.00
CA SER A 7 -20.20 -37.03 22.93
C SER A 7 -19.47 -35.84 23.56
N ALA A 8 -18.15 -35.90 23.59
CA ALA A 8 -17.31 -34.78 23.98
C ALA A 8 -17.37 -33.71 22.87
N LEU A 9 -18.16 -32.66 23.11
CA LEU A 9 -18.15 -31.46 22.27
C LEU A 9 -16.82 -30.73 22.52
N CYS A 10 -15.84 -30.93 21.64
CA CYS A 10 -14.59 -30.19 21.65
C CYS A 10 -14.91 -28.73 21.25
N LEU A 11 -15.08 -27.85 22.24
CA LEU A 11 -15.06 -26.41 21.99
C LEU A 11 -13.62 -26.04 21.63
N LEU A 12 -13.36 -25.93 20.33
CA LEU A 12 -12.22 -25.14 19.87
C LEU A 12 -12.43 -23.71 20.39
N PRO A 13 -11.43 -23.06 21.00
CA PRO A 13 -11.55 -21.65 21.34
C PRO A 13 -11.77 -20.88 20.05
N ILE A 14 -12.99 -20.37 19.86
CA ILE A 14 -13.26 -19.33 18.87
C ILE A 14 -12.54 -18.11 19.41
N VAL A 15 -11.31 -17.88 18.97
CA VAL A 15 -10.68 -16.57 19.11
C VAL A 15 -11.43 -15.65 18.16
N ALA A 16 -12.51 -15.06 18.64
CA ALA A 16 -13.19 -13.99 17.94
C ALA A 16 -12.26 -12.77 18.01
N GLY A 17 -11.38 -12.63 17.01
CA GLY A 17 -10.68 -11.36 16.78
C GLY A 17 -11.74 -10.30 16.50
N ALA A 18 -11.79 -9.24 17.30
CA ALA A 18 -12.64 -8.10 16.99
C ALA A 18 -12.01 -7.40 15.77
N GLN A 19 -12.73 -7.37 14.65
CA GLN A 19 -12.24 -6.68 13.45
C GLN A 19 -11.95 -5.21 13.76
N LEU A 20 -10.91 -4.67 13.14
CA LEU A 20 -10.55 -3.27 13.29
C LEU A 20 -11.63 -2.38 12.65
N THR A 21 -11.94 -1.26 13.30
CA THR A 21 -12.90 -0.28 12.78
C THR A 21 -12.66 1.09 13.41
N GLY A 22 -13.21 2.13 12.79
CA GLY A 22 -13.15 3.50 13.29
C GLY A 22 -11.77 4.13 13.14
N ILE A 23 -11.44 5.05 14.05
CA ILE A 23 -10.17 5.79 14.01
C ILE A 23 -9.17 5.12 14.96
N LYS A 24 -7.93 4.97 14.49
CA LYS A 24 -6.77 4.48 15.23
C LYS A 24 -5.60 5.45 15.07
N THR A 25 -4.84 5.64 16.13
CA THR A 25 -3.66 6.53 16.14
C THR A 25 -2.37 5.73 16.08
N ILE A 26 -1.39 6.22 15.32
CA ILE A 26 -0.05 5.61 15.20
C ILE A 26 1.01 6.61 15.65
N GLY A 27 1.87 6.19 16.58
CA GLY A 27 3.04 6.95 17.04
C GLY A 27 2.74 8.08 18.04
N GLY A 28 3.81 8.69 18.58
CA GLY A 28 3.72 9.72 19.61
C GLY A 28 3.38 9.17 21.02
N ALA A 29 2.79 10.00 21.87
CA ALA A 29 2.44 9.64 23.25
C ALA A 29 1.06 8.95 23.33
N ASN A 30 0.98 7.83 24.04
CA ASN A 30 -0.25 7.06 24.26
C ASN A 30 -1.09 6.79 22.98
N PRO A 31 -0.51 6.25 21.88
CA PRO A 31 -1.29 5.90 20.68
C PRO A 31 -2.02 4.55 20.84
N ASP A 32 -2.94 4.26 19.92
CA ASP A 32 -3.49 2.91 19.74
C ASP A 32 -2.39 1.94 19.29
N TYR A 33 -1.50 2.40 18.39
CA TYR A 33 -0.37 1.65 17.88
C TYR A 33 0.94 2.42 18.02
N PRO A 34 2.00 1.81 18.59
CA PRO A 34 3.29 2.47 18.69
C PRO A 34 3.98 2.64 17.32
N THR A 35 3.68 1.78 16.34
CA THR A 35 4.33 1.76 15.03
C THR A 35 3.34 1.36 13.93
N ILE A 36 3.67 1.69 12.67
CA ILE A 36 2.92 1.23 11.49
C ILE A 36 2.97 -0.30 11.38
N THR A 37 4.11 -0.92 11.73
CA THR A 37 4.23 -2.39 11.74
C THR A 37 3.22 -3.05 12.69
N ALA A 38 3.00 -2.49 13.89
CA ALA A 38 2.02 -3.01 14.83
C ALA A 38 0.59 -2.89 14.27
N ALA A 39 0.25 -1.73 13.69
CA ALA A 39 -1.05 -1.49 13.08
C ALA A 39 -1.33 -2.43 11.89
N VAL A 40 -0.35 -2.57 10.99
CA VAL A 40 -0.43 -3.48 9.84
C VAL A 40 -0.53 -4.94 10.29
N GLY A 41 0.23 -5.34 11.31
CA GLY A 41 0.15 -6.70 11.86
C GLY A 41 -1.25 -7.03 12.41
N ASP A 42 -1.85 -6.11 13.16
CA ASP A 42 -3.22 -6.28 13.65
C ASP A 42 -4.24 -6.28 12.51
N LEU A 43 -4.09 -5.39 11.52
CA LEU A 43 -4.96 -5.36 10.35
C LEU A 43 -4.94 -6.68 9.58
N THR A 44 -3.75 -7.26 9.38
CA THR A 44 -3.58 -8.57 8.72
C THR A 44 -4.19 -9.70 9.55
N ASN A 45 -4.02 -9.70 10.87
CA ASN A 45 -4.45 -10.80 11.73
C ASN A 45 -5.94 -10.75 12.07
N GLN A 46 -6.51 -9.55 12.22
CA GLN A 46 -7.88 -9.34 12.73
C GLN A 46 -8.85 -8.94 11.63
N GLY A 47 -8.36 -8.46 10.48
CA GLY A 47 -9.19 -7.90 9.43
C GLY A 47 -9.77 -6.53 9.81
N ALA A 48 -10.70 -6.04 9.01
CA ALA A 48 -11.38 -4.77 9.22
C ALA A 48 -12.88 -4.88 8.95
N VAL A 49 -13.67 -4.01 9.56
CA VAL A 49 -15.11 -3.88 9.34
C VAL A 49 -15.51 -2.42 9.23
N GLY A 50 -16.18 -2.08 8.14
CA GLY A 50 -16.52 -0.69 7.82
C GLY A 50 -15.27 0.17 7.56
N ASN A 51 -15.40 1.48 7.76
CA ASN A 51 -14.29 2.40 7.53
C ASN A 51 -13.29 2.36 8.67
N LEU A 52 -12.02 2.22 8.33
CA LEU A 52 -10.88 2.21 9.24
C LEU A 52 -9.91 3.33 8.84
N VAL A 53 -9.56 4.19 9.79
CA VAL A 53 -8.64 5.30 9.56
C VAL A 53 -7.48 5.20 10.55
N PHE A 54 -6.27 5.08 10.03
CA PHE A 54 -5.02 5.23 10.76
C PHE A 54 -4.51 6.66 10.64
N ASN A 55 -4.70 7.44 11.71
CA ASN A 55 -4.10 8.77 11.89
C ASN A 55 -2.67 8.63 12.40
N ILE A 56 -1.71 8.90 11.54
CA ILE A 56 -0.28 8.81 11.82
C ILE A 56 0.21 10.15 12.32
N ARG A 57 0.80 10.18 13.52
CA ARG A 57 1.32 11.41 14.10
C ARG A 57 2.64 11.81 13.46
N PRO A 58 2.99 13.11 13.45
CA PRO A 58 4.24 13.58 12.86
C PRO A 58 5.48 12.80 13.33
N GLY A 59 6.34 12.45 12.39
CA GLY A 59 7.54 11.66 12.63
C GLY A 59 8.03 10.92 11.40
N THR A 60 9.20 10.29 11.54
CA THR A 60 9.77 9.40 10.53
C THR A 60 9.55 7.95 10.94
N TYR A 61 8.99 7.15 10.04
CA TYR A 61 8.66 5.74 10.25
C TYR A 61 9.42 4.90 9.24
N THR A 62 10.47 4.23 9.72
CA THR A 62 11.27 3.33 8.89
C THR A 62 10.68 1.93 8.92
N GLY A 63 10.34 1.38 7.76
CA GLY A 63 9.79 0.05 7.65
C GLY A 63 9.31 -0.30 6.25
N ARG A 64 8.86 -1.55 6.12
CA ARG A 64 8.22 -2.08 4.92
C ARG A 64 6.97 -2.81 5.33
N TYR A 65 5.89 -2.59 4.58
CA TYR A 65 4.56 -2.99 4.98
C TYR A 65 3.91 -3.71 3.80
N ALA A 66 3.66 -5.01 3.94
CA ALA A 66 2.96 -5.79 2.94
C ALA A 66 1.56 -6.08 3.45
N LEU A 67 0.56 -5.77 2.62
CA LEU A 67 -0.84 -6.10 2.84
C LEU A 67 -1.26 -7.11 1.78
N GLY A 68 -1.97 -8.15 2.24
CA GLY A 68 -2.70 -9.06 1.36
C GLY A 68 -4.19 -8.72 1.38
N THR A 69 -5.04 -9.67 1.02
CA THR A 69 -6.50 -9.54 1.20
C THR A 69 -6.85 -9.38 2.68
N ILE A 70 -7.71 -8.40 2.99
CA ILE A 70 -8.14 -8.09 4.37
C ILE A 70 -9.53 -8.67 4.63
N ALA A 71 -9.65 -9.52 5.65
CA ALA A 71 -10.90 -10.21 5.95
C ALA A 71 -12.01 -9.26 6.43
N GLY A 72 -13.20 -9.40 5.80
CA GLY A 72 -14.46 -8.73 6.17
C GLY A 72 -14.57 -7.25 5.82
N ASN A 73 -13.62 -6.71 5.06
CA ASN A 73 -13.64 -5.30 4.70
C ASN A 73 -14.61 -5.01 3.54
N TYR A 74 -15.63 -4.20 3.81
CA TYR A 74 -16.51 -3.59 2.80
C TYR A 74 -16.39 -2.05 2.79
N GLY A 75 -15.45 -1.49 3.56
CA GLY A 75 -15.21 -0.05 3.69
C GLY A 75 -13.78 0.33 3.29
N SER A 76 -13.44 1.61 3.45
CA SER A 76 -12.10 2.10 3.15
C SER A 76 -11.14 1.93 4.32
N ILE A 77 -9.90 1.52 4.03
CA ILE A 77 -8.78 1.55 4.98
C ILE A 77 -7.87 2.72 4.61
N THR A 78 -7.85 3.75 5.43
CA THR A 78 -7.10 4.99 5.17
C THR A 78 -5.87 5.09 6.07
N PHE A 79 -4.70 5.28 5.49
CA PHE A 79 -3.50 5.73 6.17
C PHE A 79 -3.29 7.21 5.86
N LYS A 80 -3.27 8.05 6.89
CA LYS A 80 -3.10 9.49 6.70
C LYS A 80 -2.32 10.17 7.81
N SER A 81 -1.72 11.32 7.53
CA SER A 81 -1.20 12.17 8.61
C SER A 81 -2.34 12.70 9.49
N GLU A 82 -2.14 12.70 10.80
CA GLU A 82 -3.14 13.16 11.78
C GLU A 82 -3.48 14.64 11.61
N ASN A 83 -2.51 15.44 11.14
CA ASN A 83 -2.63 16.88 10.94
C ASN A 83 -2.94 17.29 9.48
N ASN A 84 -3.11 16.34 8.55
CA ASN A 84 -3.27 16.60 7.11
C ASN A 84 -2.13 17.42 6.51
N VAL A 85 -0.89 17.12 6.89
CA VAL A 85 0.32 17.74 6.32
C VAL A 85 1.26 16.61 5.87
N ALA A 86 1.41 16.45 4.55
CA ALA A 86 2.19 15.37 3.96
C ALA A 86 3.64 15.33 4.49
N ASP A 87 4.30 16.48 4.56
CA ASP A 87 5.70 16.60 5.02
C ASP A 87 5.90 16.24 6.50
N SER A 88 4.82 16.13 7.28
CA SER A 88 4.94 15.86 8.71
C SER A 88 5.12 14.38 9.04
N VAL A 89 4.72 13.47 8.14
CA VAL A 89 4.86 12.02 8.31
C VAL A 89 5.67 11.48 7.15
N VAL A 90 6.91 11.06 7.44
CA VAL A 90 7.81 10.51 6.43
C VAL A 90 7.93 9.00 6.62
N LEU A 91 7.54 8.26 5.59
CA LEU A 91 7.62 6.81 5.51
C LEU A 91 8.85 6.45 4.69
N GLU A 92 9.72 5.60 5.25
CA GLU A 92 11.04 5.34 4.68
C GLU A 92 11.37 3.86 4.72
N SER A 93 12.12 3.39 3.74
CA SER A 93 12.64 2.03 3.74
C SER A 93 14.09 2.03 3.26
N ASP A 94 14.91 1.24 3.94
CA ASP A 94 16.28 0.93 3.53
C ASP A 94 16.28 -0.48 2.96
N ALA A 95 15.91 -0.60 1.68
CA ALA A 95 15.86 -1.87 0.98
C ALA A 95 17.22 -2.24 0.42
N SER A 96 17.51 -3.53 0.35
CA SER A 96 18.79 -4.04 -0.14
C SER A 96 18.66 -5.05 -1.26
N THR A 97 17.43 -5.40 -1.65
CA THR A 97 17.17 -6.36 -2.73
C THR A 97 15.92 -6.00 -3.51
N ALA A 98 15.84 -6.47 -4.75
CA ALA A 98 14.67 -6.33 -5.62
C ALA A 98 13.37 -6.92 -5.04
N MET A 99 13.46 -7.89 -4.13
CA MET A 99 12.29 -8.58 -3.57
C MET A 99 11.58 -7.78 -2.47
N ASN A 100 12.23 -6.76 -1.91
CA ASN A 100 11.75 -6.02 -0.75
C ASN A 100 11.95 -4.50 -0.89
N ASN A 101 11.98 -4.03 -2.14
CA ASN A 101 12.30 -2.65 -2.52
C ASN A 101 11.13 -1.67 -2.47
N TYR A 102 10.17 -1.88 -1.56
CA TYR A 102 8.96 -1.07 -1.41
C TYR A 102 8.86 -0.53 0.02
N ILE A 103 8.11 0.55 0.23
CA ILE A 103 7.62 0.95 1.55
C ILE A 103 6.29 0.23 1.81
N PHE A 104 5.33 0.33 0.88
CA PHE A 104 4.09 -0.44 0.90
C PHE A 104 4.00 -1.39 -0.29
N LYS A 105 3.65 -2.64 0.00
CA LYS A 105 3.19 -3.61 -1.00
C LYS A 105 1.72 -3.92 -0.78
N LEU A 106 0.91 -3.81 -1.82
CA LEU A 106 -0.48 -4.26 -1.85
C LEU A 106 -0.58 -5.48 -2.77
N ASP A 107 -1.10 -6.58 -2.26
CA ASP A 107 -1.15 -7.85 -2.98
C ASP A 107 -2.57 -8.41 -2.90
N GLY A 108 -3.40 -8.04 -3.86
CA GLY A 108 -4.84 -8.34 -3.80
C GLY A 108 -5.55 -7.61 -2.65
N THR A 109 -5.15 -6.36 -2.36
CA THR A 109 -5.66 -5.56 -1.23
C THR A 109 -6.62 -4.48 -1.72
N ASP A 110 -7.87 -4.55 -1.26
CA ASP A 110 -8.92 -3.64 -1.69
C ASP A 110 -9.09 -2.42 -0.77
N SER A 111 -9.60 -1.33 -1.36
CA SER A 111 -10.11 -0.13 -0.70
C SER A 111 -9.08 0.57 0.19
N ILE A 112 -7.82 0.60 -0.24
CA ILE A 112 -6.74 1.30 0.46
C ILE A 112 -6.69 2.77 0.02
N VAL A 113 -6.53 3.66 1.00
CA VAL A 113 -6.31 5.09 0.78
C VAL A 113 -5.02 5.52 1.48
N PHE A 114 -4.10 6.14 0.73
CA PHE A 114 -2.98 6.90 1.27
C PHE A 114 -3.26 8.39 1.08
N ASP A 115 -3.24 9.17 2.17
CA ASP A 115 -3.65 10.58 2.16
C ASP A 115 -2.73 11.46 3.01
N HIS A 116 -2.14 12.52 2.44
CA HIS A 116 -1.21 13.42 3.13
C HIS A 116 -0.06 12.69 3.84
N LEU A 117 0.72 11.90 3.10
CA LEU A 117 1.92 11.20 3.59
C LEU A 117 3.12 11.50 2.70
N SER A 118 4.33 11.46 3.26
CA SER A 118 5.59 11.50 2.50
C SER A 118 6.20 10.10 2.38
N PHE A 119 6.62 9.72 1.18
CA PHE A 119 7.33 8.45 0.92
C PHE A 119 8.75 8.73 0.45
N ARG A 120 9.73 8.13 1.11
CA ARG A 120 11.16 8.32 0.83
C ARG A 120 11.94 7.01 0.97
N PRO A 121 12.00 6.16 -0.08
CA PRO A 121 12.95 5.06 -0.11
C PRO A 121 14.39 5.61 -0.03
N LEU A 122 15.24 4.95 0.76
CA LEU A 122 16.59 5.42 1.07
C LEU A 122 17.66 4.83 0.15
N ASP A 123 17.43 3.61 -0.36
CA ASP A 123 18.37 2.98 -1.28
C ASP A 123 18.35 3.66 -2.65
N THR A 124 19.50 3.69 -3.32
CA THR A 124 19.64 4.37 -4.61
C THR A 124 19.11 3.54 -5.79
N VAL A 125 19.02 2.22 -5.65
CA VAL A 125 18.66 1.28 -6.74
C VAL A 125 17.35 0.55 -6.46
N TYR A 126 17.13 0.12 -5.22
CA TYR A 126 15.94 -0.58 -4.75
C TYR A 126 14.99 0.40 -4.06
N ALA A 127 14.34 1.24 -4.86
CA ALA A 127 13.78 2.50 -4.37
C ALA A 127 12.31 2.74 -4.76
N ARG A 128 11.42 1.77 -4.55
CA ARG A 128 9.98 1.97 -4.75
C ARG A 128 9.32 2.45 -3.47
N SER A 129 8.29 3.25 -3.63
CA SER A 129 7.44 3.69 -2.52
C SER A 129 6.25 2.74 -2.36
N ILE A 130 5.44 2.62 -3.41
CA ILE A 130 4.24 1.78 -3.41
C ILE A 130 4.36 0.77 -4.56
N TYR A 131 4.17 -0.50 -4.25
CA TYR A 131 4.09 -1.58 -5.23
C TYR A 131 2.74 -2.28 -5.07
N PHE A 132 1.96 -2.42 -6.13
CA PHE A 132 0.66 -3.09 -6.06
C PHE A 132 0.45 -4.06 -7.22
N VAL A 133 -0.14 -5.21 -6.93
CA VAL A 133 -0.28 -6.36 -7.85
C VAL A 133 -1.55 -7.15 -7.55
N ASN A 134 -1.90 -8.10 -8.44
CA ASN A 134 -3.15 -8.85 -8.39
C ASN A 134 -4.38 -7.92 -8.36
N GLU A 135 -5.53 -8.43 -7.93
CA GLU A 135 -6.80 -7.69 -7.84
C GLU A 135 -6.76 -6.71 -6.67
N CYS A 136 -6.24 -5.50 -6.90
CA CYS A 136 -6.40 -4.39 -5.99
C CYS A 136 -7.56 -3.50 -6.49
N LEU A 137 -8.70 -3.55 -5.82
CA LEU A 137 -9.85 -2.70 -6.14
C LEU A 137 -9.82 -1.40 -5.33
N ALA A 138 -10.11 -0.26 -5.97
CA ALA A 138 -10.31 1.03 -5.32
C ALA A 138 -9.10 1.52 -4.49
N LEU A 139 -7.90 1.47 -5.08
CA LEU A 139 -6.70 2.10 -4.51
C LEU A 139 -6.76 3.62 -4.75
N THR A 140 -6.64 4.41 -3.67
CA THR A 140 -6.49 5.87 -3.75
C THR A 140 -5.17 6.33 -3.17
N ILE A 141 -4.41 7.13 -3.93
CA ILE A 141 -3.19 7.80 -3.49
C ILE A 141 -3.40 9.29 -3.72
N THR A 142 -3.49 10.09 -2.64
CA THR A 142 -3.84 11.50 -2.76
C THR A 142 -3.10 12.41 -1.80
N HIS A 143 -2.83 13.66 -2.21
CA HIS A 143 -2.14 14.68 -1.41
C HIS A 143 -0.80 14.22 -0.83
N CYS A 144 -0.15 13.21 -1.43
CA CYS A 144 1.10 12.65 -0.94
C CYS A 144 2.30 13.31 -1.61
N LEU A 145 3.42 13.31 -0.88
CA LEU A 145 4.72 13.69 -1.40
C LEU A 145 5.56 12.44 -1.61
N PHE A 146 6.14 12.29 -2.78
CA PHE A 146 7.05 11.20 -3.10
C PHE A 146 8.44 11.74 -3.42
N GLN A 147 9.43 11.19 -2.74
CA GLN A 147 10.84 11.47 -2.96
C GLN A 147 11.53 10.21 -3.47
N GLY A 148 11.65 10.10 -4.79
CA GLY A 148 12.34 8.99 -5.44
C GLY A 148 13.87 9.10 -5.38
N SER A 149 14.54 8.02 -5.79
CA SER A 149 16.00 7.95 -5.91
C SER A 149 16.54 8.98 -6.91
N THR A 150 17.68 9.59 -6.58
CA THR A 150 18.43 10.52 -7.45
C THR A 150 19.54 9.83 -8.24
N TYR A 151 19.53 8.48 -8.32
CA TYR A 151 20.60 7.73 -8.98
C TYR A 151 20.67 8.08 -10.48
N PRO A 152 21.82 8.55 -11.00
CA PRO A 152 21.91 9.26 -12.28
C PRO A 152 22.07 8.34 -13.49
N GLU A 153 21.89 7.03 -13.32
CA GLU A 153 22.05 6.06 -14.41
C GLU A 153 20.74 5.37 -14.72
N SER A 154 20.65 4.75 -15.90
CA SER A 154 19.46 4.02 -16.34
C SER A 154 19.39 2.57 -15.85
N PHE A 155 20.50 2.03 -15.34
CA PHE A 155 20.58 0.65 -14.90
C PHE A 155 19.54 0.36 -13.82
N GLU A 156 18.85 -0.78 -13.93
CA GLU A 156 17.84 -1.21 -12.95
C GLU A 156 16.73 -0.16 -12.70
N GLY A 157 16.42 0.67 -13.70
CA GLY A 157 15.38 1.71 -13.61
C GLY A 157 14.02 1.19 -13.14
N TYR A 158 13.67 -0.03 -13.54
CA TYR A 158 12.47 -0.74 -13.10
C TYR A 158 12.37 -0.89 -11.56
N TYR A 159 13.49 -0.99 -10.82
CA TYR A 159 13.49 -1.07 -9.34
C TYR A 159 13.34 0.29 -8.64
N ARG A 160 13.30 1.39 -9.40
CA ARG A 160 13.23 2.78 -8.92
C ARG A 160 11.99 3.53 -9.39
N ALA A 161 11.00 2.82 -9.93
CA ALA A 161 9.68 3.40 -10.14
C ALA A 161 9.06 3.75 -8.77
N ILE A 162 8.55 4.96 -8.60
CA ILE A 162 8.06 5.42 -7.30
C ILE A 162 6.77 4.66 -6.91
N VAL A 163 5.76 4.71 -7.78
CA VAL A 163 4.54 3.92 -7.67
C VAL A 163 4.51 2.97 -8.84
N GLN A 164 4.48 1.67 -8.54
CA GLN A 164 4.54 0.64 -9.56
C GLN A 164 3.42 -0.37 -9.44
N CYS A 165 2.88 -0.74 -10.59
CA CYS A 165 2.16 -1.99 -10.79
C CYS A 165 2.81 -2.77 -11.92
N ASP A 166 3.01 -4.07 -11.70
CA ASP A 166 3.48 -4.98 -12.73
C ASP A 166 2.60 -6.23 -12.75
N GLN A 167 1.78 -6.38 -13.80
CA GLN A 167 0.90 -7.53 -14.03
C GLN A 167 1.51 -8.61 -14.93
N ASP A 168 2.75 -8.45 -15.40
CA ASP A 168 3.38 -9.34 -16.41
C ASP A 168 3.41 -10.82 -15.98
N ASN A 169 3.40 -11.11 -14.67
CA ASN A 169 3.48 -12.46 -14.10
C ASN A 169 2.29 -12.86 -13.22
N PHE A 170 1.16 -12.16 -13.34
CA PHE A 170 -0.01 -12.39 -12.49
C PHE A 170 -1.18 -13.00 -13.28
N GLY A 171 -2.16 -13.54 -12.55
CA GLY A 171 -3.37 -14.13 -13.14
C GLY A 171 -4.28 -13.06 -13.77
N PRO A 172 -5.48 -13.42 -14.26
CA PRO A 172 -6.37 -12.50 -15.00
C PRO A 172 -6.98 -11.36 -14.15
N ALA A 173 -6.56 -11.24 -12.89
CA ALA A 173 -7.19 -10.40 -11.89
C ALA A 173 -6.35 -9.13 -11.71
N ASN A 174 -6.64 -8.12 -12.53
CA ASN A 174 -5.90 -6.86 -12.56
C ASN A 174 -6.51 -5.82 -11.62
N PRO A 175 -5.73 -4.82 -11.17
CA PRO A 175 -6.23 -3.72 -10.36
C PRO A 175 -7.39 -3.00 -11.04
N GLN A 176 -8.31 -2.46 -10.26
CA GLN A 176 -9.46 -1.74 -10.77
C GLN A 176 -9.67 -0.48 -9.93
N ASP A 177 -10.18 0.58 -10.56
CA ASP A 177 -10.53 1.83 -9.89
C ASP A 177 -9.36 2.48 -9.13
N VAL A 178 -8.20 2.54 -9.79
CA VAL A 178 -6.99 3.16 -9.23
C VAL A 178 -7.05 4.68 -9.42
N THR A 179 -7.04 5.43 -8.31
CA THR A 179 -7.05 6.89 -8.30
C THR A 179 -5.74 7.42 -7.73
N ILE A 180 -5.02 8.22 -8.50
CA ILE A 180 -3.77 8.88 -8.10
C ILE A 180 -3.93 10.37 -8.38
N THR A 181 -4.20 11.18 -7.34
CA THR A 181 -4.49 12.61 -7.54
C THR A 181 -3.80 13.55 -6.57
N ASP A 182 -3.51 14.76 -7.04
CA ASP A 182 -3.03 15.85 -6.17
C ASP A 182 -1.73 15.52 -5.41
N ASN A 183 -0.90 14.64 -5.98
CA ASN A 183 0.39 14.25 -5.41
C ASN A 183 1.54 15.03 -6.05
N VAL A 184 2.66 15.10 -5.34
CA VAL A 184 3.93 15.62 -5.87
C VAL A 184 4.95 14.51 -5.94
N PHE A 185 5.46 14.22 -7.13
CA PHE A 185 6.49 13.21 -7.37
C PHE A 185 7.79 13.87 -7.78
N ARG A 186 8.84 13.71 -6.95
CA ARG A 186 10.19 14.23 -7.21
C ARG A 186 11.19 13.11 -7.41
N ASN A 187 12.09 13.27 -8.37
CA ASN A 187 13.15 12.30 -8.67
C ASN A 187 12.56 10.91 -9.01
N GLY A 188 13.32 9.84 -8.81
CA GLY A 188 12.95 8.48 -9.21
C GLY A 188 13.30 8.18 -10.68
N TYR A 189 13.23 6.91 -11.07
CA TYR A 189 13.43 6.56 -12.47
C TYR A 189 12.21 6.93 -13.30
N SER A 190 11.05 6.38 -12.92
CA SER A 190 9.73 6.84 -13.35
C SER A 190 8.89 7.15 -12.12
N ALA A 191 8.00 8.14 -12.17
CA ALA A 191 7.12 8.37 -11.02
C ALA A 191 6.01 7.33 -10.98
N LEU A 192 5.30 7.14 -12.09
CA LEU A 192 4.30 6.09 -12.25
C LEU A 192 4.74 5.10 -13.33
N ASP A 193 4.81 3.82 -12.98
CA ASP A 193 5.02 2.71 -13.92
C ASP A 193 3.87 1.71 -13.70
N LEU A 194 2.81 1.85 -14.49
CA LEU A 194 1.53 1.16 -14.30
C LEU A 194 1.29 0.19 -15.45
N LYS A 195 1.79 -1.03 -15.33
CA LYS A 195 1.47 -2.12 -16.25
C LYS A 195 0.24 -2.86 -15.75
N PHE A 196 -0.88 -2.61 -16.41
CA PHE A 196 -2.23 -3.07 -16.06
C PHE A 196 -2.77 -4.15 -16.99
N ASP A 197 -1.96 -4.60 -17.95
CA ASP A 197 -2.19 -5.73 -18.82
C ASP A 197 -1.51 -6.99 -18.26
N ASP A 198 -2.26 -8.09 -18.20
CA ASP A 198 -1.71 -9.41 -17.93
C ASP A 198 -1.45 -10.20 -19.23
N PHE A 199 -0.82 -11.37 -19.08
CA PHE A 199 -0.52 -12.28 -20.19
C PHE A 199 -1.79 -12.86 -20.88
N GLY A 200 -2.95 -12.80 -20.21
CA GLY A 200 -4.25 -13.29 -20.69
C GLY A 200 -5.09 -12.25 -21.45
N GLY A 201 -4.62 -11.00 -21.52
CA GLY A 201 -5.32 -9.90 -22.18
C GLY A 201 -6.39 -9.21 -21.33
N ALA A 202 -6.50 -9.54 -20.04
CA ALA A 202 -7.35 -8.74 -19.14
C ALA A 202 -6.71 -7.36 -18.93
N ARG A 203 -7.54 -6.38 -18.58
CA ARG A 203 -7.16 -4.97 -18.46
C ARG A 203 -7.70 -4.39 -17.17
N SER A 204 -6.99 -3.42 -16.63
CA SER A 204 -7.51 -2.60 -15.53
C SER A 204 -8.43 -1.52 -16.09
N TYR A 205 -9.48 -1.17 -15.38
CA TYR A 205 -10.41 -0.09 -15.69
C TYR A 205 -10.45 0.93 -14.54
N GLY A 206 -10.95 2.13 -14.80
CA GLY A 206 -11.17 3.13 -13.77
C GLY A 206 -9.89 3.85 -13.29
N LEU A 207 -8.82 3.84 -14.08
CA LEU A 207 -7.63 4.63 -13.79
C LEU A 207 -7.94 6.13 -13.88
N ASN A 208 -7.75 6.85 -12.78
CA ASN A 208 -7.81 8.31 -12.73
C ASN A 208 -6.47 8.87 -12.24
N VAL A 209 -5.76 9.58 -13.12
CA VAL A 209 -4.53 10.31 -12.79
C VAL A 209 -4.74 11.79 -13.09
N SER A 210 -4.89 12.62 -12.06
CA SER A 210 -5.19 14.05 -12.22
C SER A 210 -4.61 14.92 -11.10
N GLY A 211 -4.30 16.19 -11.38
CA GLY A 211 -3.78 17.13 -10.36
C GLY A 211 -2.37 16.83 -9.84
N ASN A 212 -1.67 15.82 -10.36
CA ASN A 212 -0.32 15.48 -9.91
C ASN A 212 0.75 16.38 -10.54
N VAL A 213 1.85 16.57 -9.81
CA VAL A 213 3.06 17.24 -10.26
C VAL A 213 4.19 16.21 -10.39
N PHE A 214 4.86 16.19 -11.53
CA PHE A 214 6.00 15.30 -11.84
C PHE A 214 7.25 16.13 -12.08
N GLU A 215 8.23 16.02 -11.20
CA GLU A 215 9.47 16.80 -11.19
C GLU A 215 10.68 15.87 -11.20
N ASP A 216 11.61 16.09 -12.14
CA ASP A 216 12.96 15.50 -12.14
C ASP A 216 13.05 13.97 -12.18
N GLN A 217 12.07 13.27 -12.76
CA GLN A 217 12.23 11.84 -13.08
C GLN A 217 13.36 11.63 -14.08
N TYR A 218 14.17 10.58 -13.86
CA TYR A 218 15.28 10.25 -14.77
C TYR A 218 14.80 9.85 -16.18
N SER A 219 13.71 9.07 -16.27
CA SER A 219 13.18 8.52 -17.52
C SER A 219 11.89 9.21 -17.96
N CYS A 220 10.80 9.03 -17.21
CA CYS A 220 9.50 9.62 -17.55
C CYS A 220 8.66 9.90 -16.30
N GLY A 221 7.72 10.85 -16.38
CA GLY A 221 6.75 11.06 -15.30
C GLY A 221 5.80 9.87 -15.15
N MET A 222 5.29 9.35 -16.25
CA MET A 222 4.28 8.29 -16.23
C MET A 222 4.39 7.39 -17.45
N GLU A 223 4.35 6.08 -17.19
CA GLU A 223 4.19 5.01 -18.17
C GLU A 223 2.96 4.17 -17.76
N VAL A 224 2.02 3.97 -18.70
CA VAL A 224 0.79 3.22 -18.45
C VAL A 224 0.54 2.28 -19.63
N CYS A 225 0.37 1.00 -19.34
CA CYS A 225 0.01 -0.06 -20.28
C CYS A 225 -1.24 -0.77 -19.78
N GLY A 226 -2.13 -1.24 -20.67
CA GLY A 226 -3.26 -2.09 -20.25
C GLY A 226 -4.42 -1.40 -19.50
N ALA A 227 -4.53 -0.07 -19.58
CA ALA A 227 -5.60 0.73 -18.97
C ALA A 227 -6.38 1.52 -20.06
N PRO A 228 -7.60 1.11 -20.47
CA PRO A 228 -8.41 1.83 -21.44
C PRO A 228 -9.17 3.02 -20.84
#